data_AF-L7FKQ5-F1
#
_entry.id   AF-L7FKQ5-F1
#
_cell.length_a   1.000
_cell.length_b   1.000
_cell.length_c   1.000
_cell.angle_alpha   90.00
_cell.angle_beta   90.00
_cell.angle_gamma   90.00
#
_symmetry.space_group_name_H-M   'P 1'
#
loop_
_entity.id
_entity.type
_entity.pdbx_description
1 polymer ?
#
loop_
_entity_poly.entity_id
_entity_poly.type
_entity_poly.pdbx_seq_one_letter_code
_entity_poly.pdbx_strand_id
1 'polypeptide(L)'
;MKVQFSVLEGCDCYKIRTVPSLVTLKHGEVCEFEIFINPLCSCDIKDDIMVIGLELKTGTQYNERVKIETKTENTTKLNYNELEETKKIGEGSFGIVYKGNYRGNVVAIKRMKESTSDEKGKMVEFENEVSMLDKFRSEYIVHFYGAVFIPNKVCLVTEFAQFGSMQDLMKHKTNEEVDVKMRIKIMIDAAQGIYYLHENNILHRDIKPDNILVISLDLNNKVNGKLTDFGSSRNINLLMTNMTFTKGIGTPTYMAPEILMKEKYKKNADVFSFAITMFECFGWCEAYTKDLFKFPWKIAEYVIAGNRPIQNKNIKDNQYELICECWKQNPIERITIETIIQKLETLKDN
;
A
#
# COMPACT_ATOMS: atom_id res chain seq x y z
N MET A 1 -27.72 -40.09 20.51
CA MET A 1 -27.81 -38.71 19.99
C MET A 1 -26.47 -38.34 19.37
N LYS A 2 -26.45 -37.78 18.15
CA LYS A 2 -25.23 -37.16 17.59
C LYS A 2 -25.19 -35.70 18.01
N VAL A 3 -24.07 -35.21 18.51
CA VAL A 3 -23.90 -33.82 18.96
C VAL A 3 -22.75 -33.17 18.21
N GLN A 4 -22.97 -31.97 17.68
CA GLN A 4 -21.98 -31.15 17.00
C GLN A 4 -22.13 -29.67 17.38
N PHE A 5 -21.06 -28.89 17.18
CA PHE A 5 -21.04 -27.46 17.44
C PHE A 5 -20.90 -26.68 16.13
N SER A 6 -21.60 -25.56 16.02
CA SER A 6 -21.51 -24.64 14.89
C SER A 6 -21.55 -23.20 15.36
N VAL A 7 -20.90 -22.30 14.64
CA VAL A 7 -21.16 -20.85 14.74
C VAL A 7 -22.39 -20.48 13.92
N LEU A 8 -22.96 -19.31 14.20
CA LEU A 8 -23.97 -18.71 13.35
C LEU A 8 -23.41 -18.46 11.94
N GLU A 9 -24.29 -18.59 10.95
CA GLU A 9 -23.96 -18.39 9.55
C GLU A 9 -23.54 -16.93 9.32
N GLY A 10 -22.42 -16.71 8.62
CA GLY A 10 -21.86 -15.36 8.39
C GLY A 10 -20.83 -14.86 9.42
N CYS A 11 -20.37 -15.71 10.34
CA CYS A 11 -19.26 -15.36 11.23
C CYS A 11 -17.92 -15.31 10.48
N ASP A 12 -17.52 -14.10 10.06
CA ASP A 12 -16.23 -13.85 9.40
C ASP A 12 -15.08 -13.48 10.38
N CYS A 13 -15.37 -13.33 11.68
CA CYS A 13 -14.43 -12.76 12.66
C CYS A 13 -13.58 -13.82 13.39
N TYR A 14 -14.08 -15.04 13.53
CA TYR A 14 -13.37 -16.13 14.21
C TYR A 14 -13.80 -17.50 13.66
N LYS A 15 -12.98 -18.52 13.91
CA LYS A 15 -13.31 -19.93 13.70
C LYS A 15 -13.38 -20.65 15.03
N ILE A 16 -14.22 -21.68 15.12
CA ILE A 16 -14.23 -22.58 16.27
C ILE A 16 -13.67 -23.94 15.88
N ARG A 17 -13.03 -24.59 16.85
CA ARG A 17 -12.68 -26.01 16.81
C ARG A 17 -13.13 -26.62 18.12
N THR A 18 -13.77 -27.78 18.07
CA THR A 18 -14.16 -28.52 19.28
C THR A 18 -13.45 -29.86 19.38
N VAL A 19 -13.20 -30.30 20.61
CA VAL A 19 -12.64 -31.61 20.92
C VAL A 19 -13.56 -32.30 21.94
N PRO A 20 -14.28 -33.37 21.58
CA PRO A 20 -14.38 -33.96 20.23
C PRO A 20 -15.16 -33.06 19.26
N SER A 21 -14.93 -33.21 17.95
CA SER A 21 -15.64 -32.44 16.92
C SER A 21 -17.07 -32.93 16.67
N LEU A 22 -17.29 -34.24 16.84
CA LEU A 22 -18.59 -34.91 16.73
C LEU A 22 -18.63 -36.05 17.74
N VAL A 23 -19.72 -36.15 18.48
CA VAL A 23 -19.91 -37.19 19.50
C VAL A 23 -21.21 -37.94 19.25
N THR A 24 -21.20 -39.27 19.46
CA THR A 24 -22.43 -40.07 19.51
C THR A 24 -22.64 -40.57 20.94
N LEU A 25 -23.63 -39.99 21.63
CA LEU A 25 -23.99 -40.34 23.01
C LEU A 25 -25.09 -41.39 23.07
N LYS A 26 -24.92 -42.42 23.90
CA LYS A 26 -25.98 -43.35 24.29
C LYS A 26 -26.76 -42.80 25.50
N HIS A 27 -27.85 -43.47 25.83
CA HIS A 27 -28.64 -43.13 27.00
C HIS A 27 -27.80 -43.27 28.27
N GLY A 28 -27.78 -42.23 29.11
CA GLY A 28 -27.00 -42.17 30.34
C GLY A 28 -25.52 -41.79 30.19
N GLU A 29 -25.04 -41.56 28.97
CA GLU A 29 -23.66 -41.11 28.73
C GLU A 29 -23.53 -39.58 28.75
N VAL A 30 -22.41 -39.09 29.28
CA VAL A 30 -22.02 -37.68 29.29
C VAL A 30 -20.69 -37.55 28.55
N CYS A 31 -20.49 -36.43 27.85
CA CYS A 31 -19.23 -36.11 27.21
C CYS A 31 -18.84 -34.68 27.55
N GLU A 32 -17.58 -34.51 27.97
CA GLU A 32 -16.94 -33.21 28.06
C GLU A 32 -16.47 -32.76 26.69
N PHE A 33 -16.45 -31.45 26.46
CA PHE A 33 -15.95 -30.86 25.24
C PHE A 33 -15.10 -29.63 25.54
N GLU A 34 -14.05 -29.45 24.76
CA GLU A 34 -13.27 -28.21 24.75
C GLU A 34 -13.61 -27.41 23.49
N ILE A 35 -13.87 -26.12 23.64
CA ILE A 35 -14.10 -25.20 22.53
C ILE A 35 -12.90 -24.25 22.41
N PHE A 36 -12.25 -24.29 21.25
CA PHE A 36 -11.16 -23.40 20.89
C PHE A 36 -11.68 -22.33 19.95
N ILE A 37 -11.54 -21.06 20.32
CA ILE A 37 -11.87 -19.91 19.48
C ILE A 37 -10.57 -19.42 18.85
N ASN A 38 -10.53 -19.37 17.52
CA ASN A 38 -9.41 -18.84 16.76
C ASN A 38 -9.83 -17.53 16.07
N PRO A 39 -9.47 -16.36 16.62
CA PRO A 39 -9.74 -15.07 16.01
C PRO A 39 -9.08 -14.94 14.64
N LEU A 40 -9.77 -14.28 13.71
CA LEU A 40 -9.26 -13.96 12.36
C LEU A 40 -8.92 -12.47 12.22
N CYS A 41 -9.50 -11.62 13.07
CA CYS A 41 -9.28 -10.18 13.11
C CYS A 41 -9.44 -9.65 14.54
N SER A 42 -9.07 -8.38 14.75
CA SER A 42 -9.30 -7.68 16.01
C SER A 42 -10.77 -7.31 16.15
N CYS A 43 -11.44 -7.88 17.15
CA CYS A 43 -12.86 -7.69 17.43
C CYS A 43 -13.22 -7.96 18.91
N ASP A 44 -14.36 -7.40 19.32
CA ASP A 44 -15.06 -7.82 20.53
C ASP A 44 -16.06 -8.90 20.11
N ILE A 45 -15.89 -10.13 20.61
CA ILE A 45 -16.74 -11.28 20.28
C ILE A 45 -17.81 -11.39 21.36
N LYS A 46 -19.06 -11.15 20.98
CA LYS A 46 -20.26 -11.42 21.78
C LYS A 46 -21.24 -12.21 20.93
N ASP A 47 -21.22 -13.53 21.06
CA ASP A 47 -21.93 -14.42 20.14
C ASP A 47 -22.44 -15.69 20.84
N ASP A 48 -23.29 -16.45 20.14
CA ASP A 48 -23.82 -17.74 20.56
C ASP A 48 -23.21 -18.86 19.70
N ILE A 49 -22.52 -19.82 20.31
CA ILE A 49 -22.17 -21.09 19.66
C ILE A 49 -23.37 -22.02 19.75
N MET A 50 -23.83 -22.50 18.61
CA MET A 50 -24.96 -23.41 18.50
C MET A 50 -24.52 -24.85 18.74
N VAL A 51 -25.19 -25.53 19.65
CA VAL A 51 -25.04 -26.96 19.91
C VAL A 51 -26.20 -27.68 19.25
N ILE A 52 -25.90 -28.53 18.28
CA ILE A 52 -26.90 -29.26 17.49
C ILE A 52 -26.86 -30.73 17.90
N GLY A 53 -27.92 -31.19 18.56
CA GLY A 53 -28.17 -32.58 18.87
C GLY A 53 -29.15 -33.22 17.87
N LEU A 54 -28.82 -34.38 17.32
CA LEU A 54 -29.70 -35.17 16.45
C LEU A 54 -29.99 -36.53 17.08
N GLU A 55 -31.26 -36.81 17.36
CA GLU A 55 -31.69 -38.13 17.78
C GLU A 55 -31.86 -39.06 16.57
N LEU A 56 -30.97 -40.04 16.44
CA LEU A 56 -30.89 -40.89 15.25
C LEU A 56 -32.11 -41.78 14.99
N LYS A 57 -32.91 -42.10 16.02
CA LYS A 57 -34.09 -42.98 15.88
C LYS A 57 -35.31 -42.24 15.35
N THR A 58 -35.53 -41.02 15.84
CA THR A 58 -36.71 -40.20 15.56
C THR A 58 -36.44 -39.15 14.48
N GLY A 59 -35.16 -38.82 14.25
CA GLY A 59 -34.76 -37.69 13.41
C GLY A 59 -34.94 -36.34 14.11
N THR A 60 -35.33 -36.31 15.39
CA THR A 60 -35.59 -35.06 16.12
C THR A 60 -34.29 -34.29 16.35
N GLN A 61 -34.28 -33.01 16.01
CA GLN A 61 -33.17 -32.10 16.24
C GLN A 61 -33.41 -31.23 17.48
N TYR A 62 -32.35 -31.05 18.27
CA TYR A 62 -32.29 -30.21 19.46
C TYR A 62 -31.23 -29.15 19.24
N ASN A 63 -31.53 -27.90 19.54
CA ASN A 63 -30.60 -26.78 19.38
C ASN A 63 -30.48 -26.04 20.70
N GLU A 64 -29.26 -25.99 21.23
CA GLU A 64 -28.91 -25.22 22.43
C GLU A 64 -27.86 -24.16 22.10
N ARG A 65 -27.67 -23.18 22.98
CA ARG A 65 -26.74 -22.07 22.77
C ARG A 65 -25.76 -21.91 23.91
N VAL A 66 -24.49 -21.76 23.56
CA VAL A 66 -23.41 -21.42 24.48
C VAL A 66 -22.98 -19.99 24.20
N LYS A 67 -23.27 -19.09 25.13
CA LYS A 67 -22.84 -17.69 25.04
C LYS A 67 -21.33 -17.59 25.21
N ILE A 68 -20.70 -16.85 24.31
CA ILE A 68 -19.30 -16.49 24.41
C ILE A 68 -19.15 -14.97 24.45
N GLU A 69 -18.31 -14.49 25.36
CA GLU A 69 -17.93 -13.10 25.45
C GLU A 69 -16.41 -13.03 25.65
N THR A 70 -15.70 -12.55 24.64
CA THR A 70 -14.24 -12.41 24.69
C THR A 70 -13.78 -11.24 23.83
N LYS A 71 -12.58 -10.76 24.09
CA LYS A 71 -11.95 -9.65 23.38
C LYS A 71 -10.60 -10.10 22.87
N THR A 72 -10.35 -9.84 21.60
CA THR A 72 -9.07 -10.16 20.97
C THR A 72 -8.03 -9.08 21.28
N GLU A 73 -6.75 -9.42 21.14
CA GLU A 73 -5.70 -8.41 21.06
C GLU A 73 -5.88 -7.51 19.82
N ASN A 74 -5.43 -6.27 19.94
CA ASN A 74 -5.43 -5.33 18.81
C ASN A 74 -4.24 -5.63 17.89
N THR A 75 -4.54 -5.85 16.62
CA THR A 75 -3.60 -6.16 15.55
C THR A 75 -3.96 -5.33 14.32
N THR A 76 -3.14 -5.38 13.28
CA THR A 76 -3.46 -4.79 11.97
C THR A 76 -4.40 -5.65 11.13
N LYS A 77 -4.97 -6.75 11.66
CA LYS A 77 -6.07 -7.48 11.01
C LYS A 77 -7.41 -6.88 11.42
N LEU A 78 -8.04 -6.16 10.51
CA LEU A 78 -9.26 -5.40 10.78
C LEU A 78 -10.52 -6.25 10.64
N ASN A 79 -11.54 -5.89 11.42
CA ASN A 79 -12.90 -6.39 11.21
C ASN A 79 -13.56 -5.58 10.08
N TYR A 80 -13.98 -6.24 9.01
CA TYR A 80 -14.62 -5.58 7.87
C TYR A 80 -15.90 -4.83 8.26
N ASN A 81 -16.63 -5.31 9.27
CA ASN A 81 -17.88 -4.69 9.70
C ASN A 81 -17.67 -3.34 10.39
N GLU A 82 -16.43 -2.99 10.77
CA GLU A 82 -16.07 -1.66 11.29
C GLU A 82 -15.68 -0.67 10.17
N LEU A 83 -15.64 -1.12 8.91
CA LEU A 83 -15.30 -0.29 7.76
C LEU A 83 -16.58 0.19 7.07
N GLU A 84 -16.71 1.51 6.95
CA GLU A 84 -17.82 2.14 6.25
C GLU A 84 -17.33 2.72 4.93
N GLU A 85 -17.59 2.04 3.81
CA GLU A 85 -17.28 2.54 2.46
C GLU A 85 -18.30 3.61 2.05
N THR A 86 -17.85 4.82 1.72
CA THR A 86 -18.75 5.96 1.42
C THR A 86 -18.74 6.39 -0.03
N LYS A 87 -17.56 6.47 -0.67
CA LYS A 87 -17.43 6.97 -2.04
C LYS A 87 -16.26 6.29 -2.75
N LYS A 88 -16.48 5.77 -3.96
CA LYS A 88 -15.39 5.34 -4.85
C LYS A 88 -14.57 6.56 -5.29
N ILE A 89 -13.26 6.53 -5.06
CA ILE A 89 -12.33 7.62 -5.39
C ILE A 89 -11.33 7.26 -6.48
N GLY A 90 -11.09 5.98 -6.73
CA GLY A 90 -10.19 5.54 -7.78
C GLY A 90 -10.35 4.08 -8.14
N GLU A 91 -9.84 3.70 -9.31
CA GLU A 91 -9.75 2.31 -9.75
C GLU A 91 -8.48 2.14 -10.60
N GLY A 92 -7.72 1.09 -10.31
CA GLY A 92 -6.49 0.77 -11.03
C GLY A 92 -6.33 -0.72 -11.28
N SER A 93 -5.11 -1.11 -11.64
CA SER A 93 -4.68 -2.52 -11.80
C SER A 93 -4.76 -3.29 -10.47
N PHE A 94 -4.45 -2.63 -9.36
CA PHE A 94 -4.36 -3.26 -8.04
C PHE A 94 -5.71 -3.40 -7.32
N GLY A 95 -6.73 -2.64 -7.72
CA GLY A 95 -7.98 -2.62 -6.95
C GLY A 95 -8.86 -1.41 -7.23
N ILE A 96 -9.89 -1.30 -6.39
CA ILE A 96 -10.77 -0.13 -6.31
C ILE A 96 -10.49 0.55 -4.97
N VAL A 97 -10.34 1.87 -4.98
CA VAL A 97 -10.12 2.66 -3.76
C VAL A 97 -11.39 3.40 -3.42
N TYR A 98 -11.84 3.25 -2.17
CA TYR A 98 -12.98 3.94 -1.59
C TYR A 98 -12.49 4.90 -0.51
N LYS A 99 -13.11 6.07 -0.40
CA LYS A 99 -13.11 6.88 0.82
C LYS A 99 -14.09 6.23 1.80
N GLY A 100 -13.73 6.17 3.07
CA GLY A 100 -14.57 5.59 4.11
C GLY A 100 -14.32 6.13 5.50
N ASN A 101 -14.95 5.49 6.49
CA ASN A 101 -14.71 5.69 7.91
C ASN A 101 -14.21 4.39 8.55
N TYR A 102 -13.26 4.53 9.48
CA TYR A 102 -12.86 3.45 10.39
C TYR A 102 -12.63 4.04 11.79
N ARG A 103 -13.50 3.65 12.74
CA ARG A 103 -13.45 4.09 14.15
C ARG A 103 -13.35 5.62 14.30
N GLY A 104 -14.12 6.36 13.50
CA GLY A 104 -14.16 7.83 13.50
C GLY A 104 -13.13 8.50 12.59
N ASN A 105 -12.14 7.75 12.07
CA ASN A 105 -11.12 8.30 11.18
C ASN A 105 -11.56 8.21 9.72
N VAL A 106 -11.30 9.27 8.95
CA VAL A 106 -11.50 9.25 7.49
C VAL A 106 -10.35 8.49 6.85
N VAL A 107 -10.68 7.42 6.11
CA VAL A 107 -9.71 6.46 5.57
C VAL A 107 -9.86 6.26 4.06
N ALA A 108 -8.79 5.78 3.44
CA ALA A 108 -8.79 5.19 2.12
C ALA A 108 -8.81 3.66 2.26
N ILE A 109 -9.77 3.00 1.63
CA ILE A 109 -9.99 1.56 1.64
C ILE A 109 -9.70 1.05 0.23
N LYS A 110 -8.52 0.45 0.02
CA LYS A 110 -8.10 -0.17 -1.25
C LYS A 110 -8.59 -1.62 -1.26
N ARG A 111 -9.72 -1.87 -1.91
CA ARG A 111 -10.27 -3.22 -2.12
C ARG A 111 -9.56 -3.90 -3.28
N MET A 112 -9.03 -5.08 -3.04
CA MET A 112 -8.33 -5.87 -4.06
C MET A 112 -9.34 -6.49 -5.02
N LYS A 113 -9.05 -6.47 -6.33
CA LYS A 113 -9.90 -7.12 -7.33
C LYS A 113 -9.76 -8.64 -7.24
N GLU A 114 -10.90 -9.34 -7.18
CA GLU A 114 -10.94 -10.78 -7.41
C GLU A 114 -10.47 -11.07 -8.84
N SER A 115 -9.61 -12.08 -9.02
CA SER A 115 -9.21 -12.53 -10.34
C SER A 115 -9.27 -14.04 -10.41
N THR A 116 -9.85 -14.55 -11.48
CA THR A 116 -9.99 -15.98 -11.76
C THR A 116 -8.65 -16.70 -12.00
N SER A 117 -7.54 -15.97 -12.14
CA SER A 117 -6.20 -16.51 -12.35
C SER A 117 -5.21 -16.02 -11.28
N ASP A 118 -4.50 -16.97 -10.66
CA ASP A 118 -3.42 -16.76 -9.69
C ASP A 118 -3.80 -16.01 -8.39
N GLU A 119 -4.89 -16.43 -7.74
CA GLU A 119 -5.31 -15.90 -6.43
C GLU A 119 -4.24 -16.06 -5.35
N LYS A 120 -3.50 -17.19 -5.37
CA LYS A 120 -2.45 -17.46 -4.38
C LYS A 120 -1.28 -16.48 -4.49
N GLY A 121 -0.78 -16.22 -5.70
CA GLY A 121 0.31 -15.26 -5.91
C GLY A 121 -0.06 -13.85 -5.45
N LYS A 122 -1.26 -13.39 -5.79
CA LYS A 122 -1.75 -12.06 -5.39
C LYS A 122 -1.95 -11.92 -3.88
N MET A 123 -2.43 -12.97 -3.21
CA MET A 123 -2.57 -12.96 -1.77
C MET A 123 -1.21 -12.86 -1.06
N VAL A 124 -0.19 -13.56 -1.58
CA VAL A 124 1.19 -13.45 -1.08
C VAL A 124 1.75 -12.04 -1.29
N GLU A 125 1.50 -11.41 -2.44
CA GLU A 125 1.92 -10.02 -2.68
C GLU A 125 1.23 -9.03 -1.71
N PHE A 126 -0.07 -9.22 -1.47
CA PHE A 126 -0.83 -8.44 -0.50
C PHE A 126 -0.32 -8.61 0.93
N GLU A 127 -0.08 -9.85 1.38
CA GLU A 127 0.47 -10.14 2.70
C GLU A 127 1.87 -9.52 2.87
N ASN A 128 2.69 -9.53 1.83
CA ASN A 128 3.99 -8.87 1.84
C ASN A 128 3.87 -7.35 1.96
N GLU A 129 2.94 -6.72 1.21
CA GLU A 129 2.67 -5.28 1.32
C GLU A 129 2.21 -4.91 2.73
N VAL A 130 1.25 -5.66 3.30
CA VAL A 130 0.78 -5.46 4.67
C VAL A 130 1.93 -5.64 5.68
N SER A 131 2.75 -6.68 5.54
CA SER A 131 3.89 -6.93 6.43
C SER A 131 4.94 -5.80 6.40
N MET A 132 5.10 -5.12 5.25
CA MET A 132 5.98 -3.96 5.15
C MET A 132 5.36 -2.73 5.82
N LEU A 133 4.11 -2.40 5.48
CA LEU A 133 3.38 -1.27 6.06
C LEU A 133 3.26 -1.36 7.58
N ASP A 134 3.00 -2.56 8.10
CA ASP A 134 2.90 -2.83 9.54
C ASP A 134 4.18 -2.49 10.31
N LYS A 135 5.35 -2.45 9.63
CA LYS A 135 6.66 -2.13 10.23
C LYS A 135 7.04 -0.66 10.09
N PHE A 136 6.43 0.08 9.16
CA PHE A 136 6.81 1.46 8.90
C PHE A 136 6.35 2.39 10.04
N ARG A 137 7.29 3.20 10.51
CA ARG A 137 7.10 4.21 11.56
C ARG A 137 7.77 5.49 11.10
N SER A 138 7.08 6.23 10.23
CA SER A 138 7.53 7.50 9.67
C SER A 138 6.34 8.40 9.36
N GLU A 139 6.46 9.70 9.66
CA GLU A 139 5.42 10.69 9.31
C GLU A 139 5.36 10.97 7.80
N TYR A 140 6.39 10.58 7.03
CA TYR A 140 6.51 10.78 5.58
C TYR A 140 6.01 9.56 4.77
N ILE A 141 5.51 8.53 5.45
CA ILE A 141 4.86 7.37 4.85
C ILE A 141 3.38 7.41 5.26
N VAL A 142 2.50 7.03 4.33
CA VAL A 142 1.06 6.94 4.57
C VAL A 142 0.78 6.07 5.80
N HIS A 143 -0.02 6.57 6.72
CA HIS A 143 -0.40 5.86 7.93
C HIS A 143 -1.26 4.66 7.57
N PHE A 144 -0.83 3.49 8.03
CA PHE A 144 -1.50 2.21 7.83
C PHE A 144 -2.33 1.86 9.07
N TYR A 145 -3.64 1.72 8.89
CA TYR A 145 -4.55 1.29 9.96
C TYR A 145 -4.61 -0.22 10.09
N GLY A 146 -4.53 -0.93 8.96
CA GLY A 146 -4.63 -2.37 8.92
C GLY A 146 -5.21 -2.89 7.60
N ALA A 147 -5.45 -4.19 7.56
CA ALA A 147 -5.97 -4.90 6.40
C ALA A 147 -7.03 -5.93 6.80
N VAL A 148 -7.96 -6.17 5.88
CA VAL A 148 -8.97 -7.24 5.98
C VAL A 148 -8.51 -8.41 5.11
N PHE A 149 -8.57 -9.61 5.68
CA PHE A 149 -8.12 -10.87 5.05
C PHE A 149 -9.29 -11.82 4.73
N ILE A 150 -10.53 -11.34 4.85
CA ILE A 150 -11.72 -12.13 4.58
C ILE A 150 -11.82 -12.36 3.06
N PRO A 151 -12.01 -13.60 2.59
CA PRO A 151 -12.24 -13.89 1.17
C PRO A 151 -13.31 -12.97 0.58
N ASN A 152 -13.09 -12.49 -0.64
CA ASN A 152 -13.98 -11.56 -1.37
C ASN A 152 -14.12 -10.14 -0.77
N LYS A 153 -13.53 -9.89 0.41
CA LYS A 153 -13.53 -8.60 1.13
C LYS A 153 -12.11 -8.11 1.44
N VAL A 154 -11.10 -8.65 0.75
CA VAL A 154 -9.70 -8.29 0.99
C VAL A 154 -9.48 -6.81 0.68
N CYS A 155 -9.04 -6.05 1.69
CA CYS A 155 -8.75 -4.63 1.54
C CYS A 155 -7.64 -4.15 2.46
N LEU A 156 -6.97 -3.08 2.03
CA LEU A 156 -5.92 -2.38 2.76
C LEU A 156 -6.44 -0.99 3.14
N VAL A 157 -6.25 -0.61 4.41
CA VAL A 157 -6.83 0.62 4.98
C VAL A 157 -5.73 1.56 5.43
N THR A 158 -5.71 2.76 4.84
CA THR A 158 -4.73 3.82 5.14
C THR A 158 -5.42 5.14 5.43
N GLU A 159 -4.67 6.13 5.90
CA GLU A 159 -5.19 7.50 5.99
C GLU A 159 -5.64 8.02 4.63
N PHE A 160 -6.67 8.86 4.65
CA PHE A 160 -7.19 9.50 3.46
C PHE A 160 -6.44 10.80 3.17
N ALA A 161 -5.85 10.90 1.98
CA ALA A 161 -5.24 12.13 1.48
C ALA A 161 -6.27 12.99 0.74
N GLN A 162 -6.71 14.09 1.37
CA GLN A 162 -7.82 14.89 0.84
C GLN A 162 -7.55 15.58 -0.50
N PHE A 163 -6.27 15.79 -0.83
CA PHE A 163 -5.85 16.38 -2.12
C PHE A 163 -5.44 15.32 -3.14
N GLY A 164 -5.63 14.04 -2.85
CA GLY A 164 -5.25 12.94 -3.72
C GLY A 164 -3.73 12.78 -3.84
N SER A 165 -3.29 12.21 -4.96
CA SER A 165 -1.87 12.13 -5.30
C SER A 165 -1.35 13.45 -5.88
N MET A 166 -0.03 13.59 -5.95
CA MET A 166 0.62 14.70 -6.66
C MET A 166 0.19 14.72 -8.13
N GLN A 167 0.02 13.55 -8.75
CA GLN A 167 -0.50 13.44 -10.11
C GLN A 167 -1.94 13.97 -10.24
N ASP A 168 -2.80 13.69 -9.26
CA ASP A 168 -4.17 14.22 -9.23
C ASP A 168 -4.17 15.73 -9.06
N LEU A 169 -3.30 16.24 -8.19
CA LEU A 169 -3.13 17.68 -7.97
C LEU A 169 -2.71 18.38 -9.26
N MET A 170 -1.74 17.83 -9.99
CA MET A 170 -1.27 18.35 -11.29
C MET A 170 -2.34 18.30 -12.39
N LYS A 171 -3.25 17.32 -12.34
CA LYS A 171 -4.36 17.21 -13.31
C LYS A 171 -5.47 18.23 -13.06
N HIS A 172 -5.74 18.55 -11.79
CA HIS A 172 -6.90 19.37 -11.42
C HIS A 172 -6.55 20.82 -11.07
N LYS A 173 -5.27 21.14 -10.88
CA LYS A 173 -4.79 22.50 -10.63
C LYS A 173 -3.78 22.93 -11.68
N THR A 174 -3.77 24.22 -11.95
CA THR A 174 -2.81 24.91 -12.79
C THR A 174 -1.49 25.16 -12.05
N ASN A 175 -0.47 25.54 -12.82
CA ASN A 175 0.85 25.89 -12.28
C ASN A 175 0.78 27.13 -11.37
N GLU A 176 -0.22 27.98 -11.51
CA GLU A 176 -0.36 29.20 -10.72
C GLU A 176 -1.09 28.95 -9.39
N GLU A 177 -1.87 27.86 -9.30
CA GLU A 177 -2.68 27.53 -8.12
C GLU A 177 -1.92 26.77 -7.02
N VAL A 178 -0.73 26.23 -7.34
CA VAL A 178 0.14 25.54 -6.38
C VAL A 178 1.51 26.19 -6.39
N ASP A 179 1.79 27.00 -5.37
CA ASP A 179 3.06 27.71 -5.23
C ASP A 179 4.26 26.75 -5.30
N VAL A 180 5.31 27.17 -6.01
CA VAL A 180 6.58 26.44 -6.10
C VAL A 180 7.16 26.09 -4.73
N LYS A 181 6.98 26.93 -3.70
CA LYS A 181 7.40 26.65 -2.32
C LYS A 181 6.67 25.44 -1.74
N MET A 182 5.37 25.31 -2.02
CA MET A 182 4.58 24.13 -1.62
C MET A 182 5.09 22.88 -2.34
N ARG A 183 5.42 22.99 -3.63
CA ARG A 183 5.94 21.86 -4.41
C ARG A 183 7.29 21.38 -3.90
N ILE A 184 8.21 22.31 -3.63
CA ILE A 184 9.51 22.01 -3.02
C ILE A 184 9.29 21.34 -1.67
N LYS A 185 8.36 21.85 -0.84
CA LYS A 185 8.03 21.22 0.44
C LYS A 185 7.52 19.79 0.28
N ILE A 186 6.60 19.53 -0.65
CA ILE A 186 6.10 18.16 -0.93
C ILE A 186 7.25 17.25 -1.40
N MET A 187 8.18 17.76 -2.23
CA MET A 187 9.36 17.01 -2.65
C MET A 187 10.33 16.73 -1.51
N ILE A 188 10.52 17.67 -0.58
CA ILE A 188 11.30 17.44 0.65
C ILE A 188 10.65 16.32 1.46
N ASP A 189 9.34 16.40 1.70
CA ASP A 189 8.61 15.39 2.47
C ASP A 189 8.69 14.00 1.80
N ALA A 190 8.56 13.94 0.47
CA ALA A 190 8.74 12.70 -0.28
C ALA A 190 10.18 12.16 -0.19
N ALA A 191 11.19 13.04 -0.30
CA ALA A 191 12.60 12.67 -0.15
C ALA A 191 12.92 12.14 1.25
N GLN A 192 12.32 12.71 2.30
CA GLN A 192 12.40 12.20 3.67
C GLN A 192 11.78 10.80 3.80
N GLY A 193 10.67 10.55 3.11
CA GLY A 193 10.08 9.21 3.00
C GLY A 193 11.03 8.21 2.33
N ILE A 194 11.66 8.61 1.21
CA ILE A 194 12.63 7.76 0.49
C ILE A 194 13.85 7.49 1.37
N TYR A 195 14.37 8.52 2.05
CA TYR A 195 15.48 8.41 3.00
C TYR A 195 15.17 7.39 4.10
N TYR A 196 13.99 7.48 4.73
CA TYR A 196 13.55 6.51 5.73
C TYR A 196 13.56 5.07 5.21
N LEU A 197 13.06 4.83 3.99
CA LEU A 197 13.08 3.50 3.38
C LEU A 197 14.51 3.02 3.15
N HIS A 198 15.37 3.89 2.62
CA HIS A 198 16.76 3.57 2.30
C HIS A 198 17.56 3.23 3.56
N GLU A 199 17.37 3.93 4.66
CA GLU A 199 17.99 3.61 5.96
C GLU A 199 17.56 2.24 6.49
N ASN A 200 16.32 1.84 6.19
CA ASN A 200 15.81 0.51 6.52
C ASN A 200 16.14 -0.57 5.45
N ASN A 201 17.03 -0.26 4.49
CA ASN A 201 17.41 -1.14 3.38
C ASN A 201 16.25 -1.61 2.51
N ILE A 202 15.27 -0.73 2.31
CA ILE A 202 14.09 -0.97 1.48
C ILE A 202 14.14 -0.05 0.26
N LEU A 203 13.86 -0.62 -0.92
CA LEU A 203 13.66 0.13 -2.16
C LEU A 203 12.18 0.27 -2.42
N HIS A 204 11.76 1.46 -2.85
CA HIS A 204 10.37 1.71 -3.22
C HIS A 204 10.04 1.09 -4.59
N ARG A 205 10.90 1.32 -5.60
CA ARG A 205 10.85 0.80 -6.98
C ARG A 205 9.71 1.31 -7.88
N ASP A 206 8.80 2.13 -7.37
CA ASP A 206 7.77 2.81 -8.18
C ASP A 206 7.54 4.25 -7.71
N ILE A 207 8.61 5.03 -7.56
CA ILE A 207 8.50 6.46 -7.20
C ILE A 207 8.02 7.23 -8.44
N LYS A 208 6.88 7.90 -8.29
CA LYS A 208 6.23 8.73 -9.32
C LYS A 208 5.19 9.65 -8.65
N PRO A 209 4.68 10.67 -9.34
CA PRO A 209 3.66 11.56 -8.80
C PRO A 209 2.38 10.86 -8.29
N ASP A 210 1.94 9.73 -8.87
CA ASP A 210 0.78 8.98 -8.38
C ASP A 210 1.00 8.39 -6.97
N ASN A 211 2.26 8.12 -6.60
CA ASN A 211 2.64 7.46 -5.34
C ASN A 211 3.14 8.44 -4.27
N ILE A 212 2.90 9.74 -4.47
CA ILE A 212 3.11 10.80 -3.47
C ILE A 212 1.75 11.39 -3.15
N LEU A 213 1.20 11.07 -1.98
CA LEU A 213 -0.07 11.60 -1.49
C LEU A 213 0.11 13.00 -0.90
N VAL A 214 -0.81 13.91 -1.22
CA VAL A 214 -0.83 15.28 -0.71
C VAL A 214 -1.85 15.36 0.44
N ILE A 215 -1.32 15.48 1.66
CA ILE A 215 -2.11 15.53 2.90
C ILE A 215 -2.50 16.98 3.24
N SER A 216 -1.66 17.95 2.90
CA SER A 216 -1.91 19.37 3.16
C SER A 216 -1.33 20.29 2.10
N LEU A 217 -1.99 21.43 1.87
CA LEU A 217 -1.48 22.57 1.10
C LEU A 217 -1.22 23.80 1.98
N ASP A 218 -1.14 23.61 3.30
CA ASP A 218 -0.70 24.65 4.24
C ASP A 218 0.80 24.53 4.49
N LEU A 219 1.57 25.58 4.20
CA LEU A 219 3.03 25.61 4.38
C LEU A 219 3.45 25.46 5.85
N ASN A 220 2.56 25.79 6.79
CA ASN A 220 2.83 25.71 8.22
C ASN A 220 2.70 24.28 8.77
N ASN A 221 2.08 23.36 8.01
CA ASN A 221 1.99 21.97 8.43
C ASN A 221 3.38 21.32 8.34
N LYS A 222 3.69 20.49 9.34
CA LYS A 222 4.97 19.76 9.40
C LYS A 222 5.18 18.89 8.16
N VAL A 223 4.14 18.17 7.74
CA VAL A 223 4.16 17.26 6.59
C VAL A 223 2.99 17.57 5.65
N ASN A 224 3.28 17.65 4.36
CA ASN A 224 2.37 17.96 3.27
C ASN A 224 2.31 16.81 2.26
N GLY A 225 3.43 16.11 2.05
CA GLY A 225 3.54 14.93 1.19
C GLY A 225 3.81 13.64 1.97
N LYS A 226 3.25 12.52 1.52
CA LYS A 226 3.57 11.19 2.06
C LYS A 226 3.69 10.14 0.94
N LEU A 227 4.63 9.21 1.07
CA LEU A 227 4.76 8.08 0.14
C LEU A 227 3.67 7.03 0.38
N THR A 228 3.23 6.39 -0.70
CA THR A 228 2.25 5.30 -0.70
C THR A 228 2.60 4.24 -1.76
N ASP A 229 1.81 3.16 -1.79
CA ASP A 229 1.86 2.06 -2.77
C ASP A 229 3.17 1.24 -2.72
N PHE A 230 3.28 0.41 -1.69
CA PHE A 230 4.46 -0.39 -1.39
C PHE A 230 4.38 -1.81 -1.96
N GLY A 231 3.38 -2.14 -2.78
CA GLY A 231 3.26 -3.47 -3.41
C GLY A 231 4.50 -3.86 -4.24
N SER A 232 5.15 -2.86 -4.84
CA SER A 232 6.42 -3.03 -5.54
C SER A 232 7.65 -2.94 -4.64
N SER A 233 7.55 -2.58 -3.36
CA SER A 233 8.72 -2.41 -2.49
C SER A 233 9.39 -3.73 -2.13
N ARG A 234 10.72 -3.73 -1.96
CA ARG A 234 11.49 -4.93 -1.57
C ARG A 234 12.70 -4.58 -0.71
N ASN A 235 13.10 -5.51 0.15
CA ASN A 235 14.35 -5.42 0.88
C ASN A 235 15.56 -5.68 -0.04
N ILE A 236 16.59 -4.84 0.05
CA ILE A 236 17.81 -4.91 -0.78
C ILE A 236 18.52 -6.27 -0.61
N ASN A 237 18.54 -6.83 0.59
CA ASN A 237 19.25 -8.08 0.87
C ASN A 237 18.57 -9.30 0.23
N LEU A 238 17.23 -9.28 0.12
CA LEU A 238 16.44 -10.33 -0.55
C LEU A 238 16.58 -10.26 -2.08
N LEU A 239 16.81 -9.08 -2.64
CA LEU A 239 17.08 -8.92 -4.08
C LEU A 239 18.44 -9.51 -4.47
N MET A 240 19.41 -9.56 -3.56
CA MET A 240 20.72 -10.16 -3.86
C MET A 240 20.68 -11.69 -3.97
N THR A 241 19.68 -12.35 -3.37
CA THR A 241 19.58 -13.82 -3.34
C THR A 241 18.61 -14.40 -4.38
N ASN A 242 17.51 -13.71 -4.71
CA ASN A 242 16.47 -14.19 -5.63
C ASN A 242 16.07 -13.13 -6.67
N MET A 243 16.94 -12.83 -7.65
CA MET A 243 16.58 -11.97 -8.78
C MET A 243 15.73 -12.72 -9.82
N THR A 244 14.48 -13.02 -9.50
CA THR A 244 13.47 -13.23 -10.53
C THR A 244 13.04 -11.86 -11.05
N PHE A 245 13.37 -11.57 -12.31
CA PHE A 245 12.86 -10.42 -13.05
C PHE A 245 11.34 -10.55 -13.17
N THR A 246 10.62 -10.07 -12.15
CA THR A 246 9.17 -10.14 -12.06
C THR A 246 8.60 -9.25 -13.17
N LYS A 247 7.69 -9.81 -13.98
CA LYS A 247 6.93 -9.04 -14.97
C LYS A 247 6.20 -7.90 -14.23
N GLY A 248 6.39 -6.65 -14.66
CA GLY A 248 5.59 -5.50 -14.19
C GLY A 248 6.19 -4.66 -13.04
N ILE A 249 7.50 -4.70 -12.79
CA ILE A 249 8.14 -3.78 -11.83
C ILE A 249 8.07 -2.35 -12.39
N GLY A 250 7.48 -1.40 -11.65
CA GLY A 250 7.55 0.04 -11.90
C GLY A 250 6.83 0.56 -13.15
N THR A 251 6.80 1.88 -13.30
CA THR A 251 6.23 2.57 -14.47
C THR A 251 7.37 2.97 -15.43
N PRO A 252 7.40 2.49 -16.70
CA PRO A 252 8.57 2.61 -17.59
C PRO A 252 9.15 4.02 -17.74
N THR A 253 8.28 5.03 -17.70
CA THR A 253 8.62 6.46 -17.76
C THR A 253 9.58 6.92 -16.66
N TYR A 254 9.55 6.29 -15.49
CA TYR A 254 10.32 6.68 -14.31
C TYR A 254 11.49 5.73 -14.03
N MET A 255 11.67 4.69 -14.84
CA MET A 255 12.69 3.67 -14.57
C MET A 255 14.10 4.15 -14.90
N ALA A 256 15.04 3.80 -14.02
CA ALA A 256 16.45 4.02 -14.24
C ALA A 256 16.98 3.14 -15.41
N PRO A 257 18.00 3.60 -16.16
CA PRO A 257 18.59 2.85 -17.28
C PRO A 257 18.99 1.42 -16.92
N GLU A 258 19.60 1.21 -15.75
CA GLU A 258 20.03 -0.10 -15.29
C GLU A 258 18.86 -1.05 -15.03
N ILE A 259 17.69 -0.54 -14.63
CA ILE A 259 16.47 -1.35 -14.48
C ILE A 259 15.95 -1.76 -15.86
N LEU A 260 15.91 -0.82 -16.81
CA LEU A 260 15.46 -1.05 -18.18
C LEU A 260 16.36 -2.07 -18.91
N MET A 261 17.66 -2.02 -18.64
CA MET A 261 18.67 -2.96 -19.14
C MET A 261 18.70 -4.30 -18.39
N LYS A 262 17.88 -4.46 -17.35
CA LYS A 262 17.82 -5.67 -16.49
C LYS A 262 19.14 -5.96 -15.76
N GLU A 263 19.86 -4.91 -15.39
CA GLU A 263 21.07 -4.97 -14.59
C GLU A 263 20.76 -4.95 -13.08
N LYS A 264 21.81 -5.12 -12.26
CA LYS A 264 21.68 -5.00 -10.80
C LYS A 264 21.47 -3.55 -10.41
N TYR A 265 20.48 -3.30 -9.57
CA TYR A 265 20.14 -1.97 -9.08
C TYR A 265 20.02 -1.94 -7.55
N LYS A 266 20.12 -0.73 -6.98
CA LYS A 266 20.04 -0.44 -5.54
C LYS A 266 19.28 0.89 -5.32
N LYS A 267 19.57 1.58 -4.22
CA LYS A 267 19.02 2.89 -3.81
C LYS A 267 19.05 3.95 -4.92
N ASN A 268 20.11 3.95 -5.74
CA ASN A 268 20.32 4.93 -6.82
C ASN A 268 19.24 4.86 -7.93
N ALA A 269 18.51 3.75 -8.05
CA ALA A 269 17.39 3.66 -8.98
C ALA A 269 16.17 4.47 -8.50
N ASP A 270 15.87 4.44 -7.19
CA ASP A 270 14.84 5.28 -6.59
C ASP A 270 15.17 6.77 -6.75
N VAL A 271 16.46 7.13 -6.64
CA VAL A 271 16.95 8.50 -6.90
C VAL A 271 16.66 8.95 -8.33
N PHE A 272 16.87 8.07 -9.31
CA PHE A 272 16.56 8.37 -10.71
C PHE A 272 15.06 8.62 -10.91
N SER A 273 14.22 7.73 -10.38
CA SER A 273 12.76 7.87 -10.45
C SER A 273 12.28 9.16 -9.77
N PHE A 274 12.92 9.53 -8.66
CA PHE A 274 12.65 10.79 -7.97
C PHE A 274 13.08 12.02 -8.79
N ALA A 275 14.15 11.94 -9.57
CA ALA A 275 14.57 13.01 -10.49
C ALA A 275 13.48 13.34 -11.53
N ILE A 276 12.91 12.30 -12.16
CA ILE A 276 11.80 12.46 -13.11
C ILE A 276 10.56 13.03 -12.40
N THR A 277 10.28 12.57 -11.18
CA THR A 277 9.18 13.08 -10.36
C THR A 277 9.36 14.57 -10.02
N MET A 278 10.57 14.99 -9.63
CA MET A 278 10.90 16.40 -9.39
C MET A 278 10.77 17.24 -10.66
N PHE A 279 11.18 16.72 -11.82
CA PHE A 279 11.02 17.40 -13.10
C PHE A 279 9.54 17.70 -13.40
N GLU A 280 8.67 16.69 -13.26
CA GLU A 280 7.23 16.86 -13.49
C GLU A 280 6.59 17.81 -12.49
N CYS A 281 6.97 17.68 -11.21
CA CYS A 281 6.48 18.52 -10.13
C CYS A 281 6.88 19.99 -10.31
N PHE A 282 8.15 20.29 -10.55
CA PHE A 282 8.62 21.67 -10.71
C PHE A 282 8.14 22.29 -12.03
N GLY A 283 8.17 21.51 -13.11
CA GLY A 283 7.71 21.97 -14.42
C GLY A 283 6.19 22.09 -14.53
N TRP A 284 5.45 21.41 -13.64
CA TRP A 284 4.01 21.19 -13.72
C TRP A 284 3.59 20.63 -15.08
N CYS A 285 4.34 19.64 -15.58
CA CYS A 285 4.20 19.07 -16.92
C CYS A 285 4.59 17.58 -16.95
N GLU A 286 4.20 16.86 -17.99
CA GLU A 286 4.72 15.51 -18.24
C GLU A 286 6.20 15.58 -18.66
N ALA A 287 7.05 14.69 -18.11
CA ALA A 287 8.48 14.63 -18.45
C ALA A 287 8.72 14.17 -19.89
N TYR A 288 7.85 13.26 -20.36
CA TYR A 288 7.88 12.70 -21.71
C TYR A 288 6.49 12.80 -22.31
N THR A 289 6.26 13.85 -23.11
CA THR A 289 4.94 14.10 -23.71
C THR A 289 4.58 13.03 -24.72
N LYS A 290 3.28 12.72 -24.83
CA LYS A 290 2.76 11.73 -25.79
C LYS A 290 2.99 12.12 -27.26
N ASP A 291 3.15 13.41 -27.53
CA ASP A 291 3.46 13.93 -28.87
C ASP A 291 4.86 13.50 -29.33
N LEU A 292 5.83 13.49 -28.40
CA LEU A 292 7.21 13.06 -28.67
C LEU A 292 7.35 11.54 -28.51
N PHE A 293 6.66 10.96 -27.53
CA PHE A 293 6.77 9.56 -27.16
C PHE A 293 5.40 8.88 -27.19
N LYS A 294 4.98 8.49 -28.39
CA LYS A 294 3.71 7.77 -28.59
C LYS A 294 3.62 6.46 -27.80
N PHE A 295 4.78 5.86 -27.47
CA PHE A 295 4.85 4.54 -26.85
C PHE A 295 5.89 4.49 -25.72
N PRO A 296 5.60 3.83 -24.57
CA PRO A 296 6.51 3.77 -23.43
C PRO A 296 7.89 3.14 -23.74
N TRP A 297 7.96 2.18 -24.66
CA TRP A 297 9.26 1.57 -25.02
C TRP A 297 10.20 2.54 -25.73
N LYS A 298 9.67 3.58 -26.39
CA LYS A 298 10.50 4.65 -26.98
C LYS A 298 11.13 5.53 -25.92
N ILE A 299 10.46 5.73 -24.79
CA ILE A 299 11.05 6.41 -23.62
C ILE A 299 12.20 5.56 -23.09
N ALA A 300 12.00 4.24 -22.96
CA ALA A 300 13.05 3.34 -22.50
C ALA A 300 14.29 3.38 -23.41
N GLU A 301 14.13 3.29 -24.73
CA GLU A 301 15.22 3.41 -25.72
C GLU A 301 15.94 4.77 -25.58
N TYR A 302 15.20 5.86 -25.44
CA TYR A 302 15.73 7.22 -25.31
C TYR A 302 16.57 7.41 -24.04
N VAL A 303 16.08 6.91 -22.91
CA VAL A 303 16.76 6.96 -21.60
C VAL A 303 18.00 6.06 -21.58
N ILE A 304 17.90 4.85 -22.15
CA ILE A 304 19.02 3.91 -22.32
C ILE A 304 20.16 4.55 -23.11
N ALA A 305 19.84 5.30 -24.17
CA ALA A 305 20.81 6.03 -24.98
C ALA A 305 21.46 7.23 -24.27
N GLY A 306 21.11 7.50 -23.01
CA GLY A 306 21.70 8.59 -22.22
C GLY A 306 20.96 9.92 -22.33
N ASN A 307 19.85 9.98 -23.07
CA ASN A 307 19.10 11.22 -23.25
C ASN A 307 18.15 11.48 -22.08
N ARG A 308 17.83 12.76 -21.83
CA ARG A 308 16.96 13.22 -20.73
C ARG A 308 16.02 14.33 -21.21
N PRO A 309 14.89 14.58 -20.52
CA PRO A 309 14.03 15.71 -20.79
C PRO A 309 14.82 17.03 -20.77
N ILE A 310 14.54 17.89 -21.74
CA ILE A 310 15.10 19.24 -21.81
C ILE A 310 14.44 20.10 -20.73
N GLN A 311 15.19 21.02 -20.14
CA GLN A 311 14.68 21.95 -19.13
C GLN A 311 13.40 22.66 -19.61
N ASN A 312 12.33 22.52 -18.83
CA ASN A 312 11.09 23.25 -19.06
C ASN A 312 11.25 24.70 -18.58
N LYS A 313 10.63 25.66 -19.28
CA LYS A 313 10.62 27.09 -18.93
C LYS A 313 10.15 27.40 -17.49
N ASN A 314 9.34 26.51 -16.91
CA ASN A 314 8.82 26.66 -15.54
C ASN A 314 9.81 26.18 -14.47
N ILE A 315 10.86 25.43 -14.86
CA ILE A 315 11.88 24.91 -13.96
C ILE A 315 13.06 25.88 -13.94
N LYS A 316 13.38 26.42 -12.76
CA LYS A 316 14.54 27.30 -12.57
C LYS A 316 15.85 26.52 -12.76
N ASP A 317 16.93 27.22 -13.15
CA ASP A 317 18.22 26.60 -13.42
C ASP A 317 18.74 25.78 -12.23
N ASN A 318 18.67 26.32 -11.03
CA ASN A 318 19.08 25.63 -9.80
C ASN A 318 18.26 24.37 -9.48
N GLN A 319 16.97 24.35 -9.84
CA GLN A 319 16.11 23.16 -9.73
C GLN A 319 16.50 22.11 -10.78
N TYR A 320 16.76 22.54 -12.00
CA TYR A 320 17.14 21.65 -13.10
C TYR A 320 18.54 21.05 -12.91
N GLU A 321 19.49 21.82 -12.38
CA GLU A 321 20.82 21.33 -11.98
C GLU A 321 20.72 20.21 -10.95
N LEU A 322 19.90 20.39 -9.91
CA LEU A 322 19.63 19.36 -8.91
C LEU A 322 19.06 18.08 -9.55
N ILE A 323 18.05 18.21 -10.43
CA ILE A 323 17.49 17.07 -11.18
C ILE A 323 18.59 16.38 -12.00
N CYS A 324 19.48 17.17 -12.62
CA CYS A 324 20.58 16.66 -13.43
C CYS A 324 21.62 15.84 -12.67
N GLU A 325 21.86 16.17 -11.41
CA GLU A 325 22.70 15.39 -10.50
C GLU A 325 22.05 14.05 -10.10
N CYS A 326 20.71 13.96 -10.12
CA CYS A 326 19.96 12.78 -9.71
C CYS A 326 19.81 11.73 -10.82
N TRP A 327 19.74 12.13 -12.10
CA TRP A 327 19.47 11.22 -13.22
C TRP A 327 20.68 10.89 -14.10
N LYS A 328 21.90 10.97 -13.54
CA LYS A 328 23.13 10.57 -14.23
C LYS A 328 23.03 9.15 -14.79
N GLN A 329 23.67 8.93 -15.95
CA GLN A 329 23.62 7.64 -16.62
C GLN A 329 24.24 6.55 -15.73
N ASN A 330 25.43 6.80 -15.21
CA ASN A 330 26.09 5.93 -14.25
C ASN A 330 25.41 6.08 -12.86
N PRO A 331 24.86 5.00 -12.28
CA PRO A 331 24.18 5.07 -10.98
C PRO A 331 25.05 5.61 -9.85
N ILE A 332 26.36 5.34 -9.85
CA ILE A 332 27.28 5.72 -8.77
C ILE A 332 27.55 7.23 -8.75
N GLU A 333 27.37 7.90 -9.87
CA GLU A 333 27.52 9.36 -9.99
C GLU A 333 26.28 10.13 -9.51
N ARG A 334 25.17 9.43 -9.25
CA ARG A 334 23.95 10.06 -8.74
C ARG A 334 24.16 10.44 -7.29
N ILE A 335 23.79 11.67 -6.95
CA ILE A 335 23.81 12.14 -5.55
C ILE A 335 22.86 11.31 -4.68
N THR A 336 23.13 11.28 -3.37
CA THR A 336 22.30 10.52 -2.43
C THR A 336 21.02 11.27 -2.06
N ILE A 337 20.02 10.55 -1.54
CA ILE A 337 18.75 11.16 -1.15
C ILE A 337 18.90 12.20 -0.01
N GLU A 338 19.86 11.99 0.89
CA GLU A 338 20.23 12.92 1.96
C GLU A 338 20.77 14.23 1.38
N THR A 339 21.62 14.14 0.35
CA THR A 339 22.15 15.30 -0.36
C THR A 339 21.02 16.06 -1.08
N ILE A 340 20.07 15.33 -1.68
CA ILE A 340 18.89 15.92 -2.33
C ILE A 340 18.06 16.73 -1.33
N ILE A 341 17.80 16.18 -0.13
CA ILE A 341 17.06 16.88 0.93
C ILE A 341 17.74 18.21 1.27
N GLN A 342 19.06 18.23 1.50
CA GLN A 342 19.81 19.45 1.83
C GLN A 342 19.72 20.51 0.72
N LYS A 343 19.82 20.08 -0.53
CA LYS A 343 19.69 20.98 -1.69
C LYS A 343 18.26 21.51 -1.83
N LEU A 344 17.25 20.68 -1.62
CA LEU A 344 15.85 21.12 -1.67
C LEU A 344 15.51 22.13 -0.56
N GLU A 345 16.00 21.95 0.66
CA GLU A 345 15.81 22.94 1.73
C GLU A 345 16.47 24.28 1.36
N THR A 346 17.66 24.25 0.75
CA THR A 346 18.31 25.47 0.23
C THR A 346 17.47 26.15 -0.86
N LEU A 347 16.75 25.39 -1.70
CA LEU A 347 15.85 25.93 -2.72
C LEU A 347 14.56 26.53 -2.14
N LYS A 348 14.15 26.09 -0.95
CA LYS A 348 12.93 26.57 -0.27
C LYS A 348 13.12 27.94 0.37
N ASP A 349 14.34 28.21 0.84
CA ASP A 349 14.72 29.48 1.47
C ASP A 349 15.03 30.61 0.47
N ASN A 350 15.19 30.28 -0.82
CA ASN A 350 15.39 31.20 -1.94
C ASN A 350 14.10 31.43 -2.74
#